data_AF-A0A0H3ZW91-F1
#
_entry.id   AF-A0A0H3ZW91-F1
#
_cell.length_a   1.000
_cell.length_b   1.000
_cell.length_c   1.000
_cell.angle_alpha   90.00
_cell.angle_beta   90.00
_cell.angle_gamma   90.00
#
_symmetry.space_group_name_H-M   'P 1'
#
loop_
_entity.id
_entity.type
_entity.pdbx_description
1 polymer ?
#
loop_
_entity_poly.entity_id
_entity_poly.type
_entity_poly.pdbx_seq_one_letter_code
_entity_poly.pdbx_strand_id
1 'polypeptide(L)'
;MLNKKELKVISLDLPTSHIALAPQVTDEFTNSMIKAINSMMMDMLAAIARKDYQDRRRRQAEGIKKAKEEGKYRGRQPNLELHEKIYQLRVINKLSIHDTAKLTNVSPRTVIRVAKKLASERS
;
A
#
# COMPACT_ATOMS: atom_id res chain seq x y z
N MET A 1 -17.06 -14.07 -7.32
CA MET A 1 -17.31 -14.56 -5.93
C MET A 1 -18.80 -14.55 -5.58
N LEU A 2 -19.57 -13.50 -5.94
CA LEU A 2 -21.03 -13.49 -5.76
C LEU A 2 -21.78 -14.41 -6.74
N ASN A 3 -21.48 -14.35 -8.04
CA ASN A 3 -22.13 -15.23 -9.04
C ASN A 3 -21.89 -16.73 -8.79
N LYS A 4 -20.72 -17.09 -8.24
CA LYS A 4 -20.39 -18.47 -7.86
C LYS A 4 -21.19 -18.96 -6.64
N LYS A 5 -21.70 -18.04 -5.83
CA LYS A 5 -22.52 -18.31 -4.63
C LYS A 5 -23.99 -17.95 -4.82
N GLU A 6 -24.40 -17.61 -6.05
CA GLU A 6 -25.76 -17.15 -6.41
C GLU A 6 -26.32 -16.03 -5.53
N LEU A 7 -25.44 -15.18 -4.99
CA LEU A 7 -25.84 -14.07 -4.12
C LEU A 7 -26.38 -12.90 -4.95
N LYS A 8 -27.58 -12.42 -4.61
CA LYS A 8 -28.20 -11.23 -5.20
C LYS A 8 -27.88 -10.00 -4.33
N VAL A 9 -27.36 -8.93 -4.94
CA VAL A 9 -27.15 -7.65 -4.25
C VAL A 9 -28.37 -6.78 -4.48
N ILE A 10 -28.93 -6.26 -3.39
CA ILE A 10 -30.17 -5.47 -3.41
C ILE A 10 -29.93 -4.21 -2.60
N SER A 11 -30.12 -3.07 -3.23
CA SER A 11 -30.11 -1.77 -2.56
C SER A 11 -31.54 -1.24 -2.46
N LEU A 12 -31.90 -0.71 -1.30
CA LEU A 12 -33.22 -0.14 -1.05
C LEU A 12 -33.49 1.12 -1.90
N ASP A 13 -32.43 1.86 -2.23
CA ASP A 13 -32.51 3.14 -2.93
C ASP A 13 -32.52 3.02 -4.47
N LEU A 14 -32.19 1.84 -5.02
CA LEU A 14 -32.28 1.60 -6.45
C LEU A 14 -33.59 0.87 -6.77
N PRO A 15 -34.54 1.50 -7.49
CA PRO A 15 -35.85 0.91 -7.75
C PRO A 15 -35.78 -0.40 -8.56
N THR A 16 -34.67 -0.66 -9.25
CA THR A 16 -34.43 -1.88 -10.04
C THR A 16 -34.26 -3.14 -9.19
N SER A 17 -33.87 -3.04 -7.91
CA SER A 17 -33.53 -4.21 -7.08
C SER A 17 -34.66 -4.69 -6.18
N HIS A 18 -35.52 -3.79 -5.69
CA HIS A 18 -36.66 -4.14 -4.81
C HIS A 18 -37.81 -4.81 -5.58
N ILE A 19 -38.07 -4.38 -6.82
CA ILE A 19 -39.12 -4.97 -7.69
C ILE A 19 -38.88 -6.47 -7.92
N ALA A 20 -37.63 -6.92 -7.87
CA ALA A 20 -37.22 -8.32 -7.99
C ALA A 20 -37.69 -9.24 -6.84
N LEU A 21 -38.02 -8.67 -5.68
CA LEU A 21 -38.47 -9.38 -4.50
C LEU A 21 -39.95 -9.10 -4.17
N ALA A 22 -40.63 -8.25 -4.95
CA ALA A 22 -42.03 -7.97 -4.74
C ALA A 22 -42.85 -9.25 -5.02
N PRO A 23 -43.76 -9.68 -4.12
CA PRO A 23 -44.52 -10.94 -4.25
C PRO A 23 -45.36 -11.04 -5.53
N GLN A 24 -45.55 -9.92 -6.24
CA GLN A 24 -46.39 -9.78 -7.42
C GLN A 24 -45.66 -10.12 -8.74
N VAL A 25 -44.34 -10.36 -8.71
CA VAL A 25 -43.51 -10.61 -9.91
C VAL A 25 -43.08 -12.07 -9.93
N THR A 26 -44.01 -12.96 -10.26
CA THR A 26 -43.80 -14.42 -10.38
C THR A 26 -43.38 -14.85 -11.79
N ASP A 27 -42.91 -13.92 -12.63
CA ASP A 27 -42.54 -14.21 -14.02
C ASP A 27 -41.05 -14.52 -14.15
N GLU A 28 -40.73 -15.73 -14.64
CA GLU A 28 -39.37 -16.24 -14.83
C GLU A 28 -38.54 -15.34 -15.77
N PHE A 29 -39.20 -14.77 -16.77
CA PHE A 29 -38.59 -13.81 -17.69
C PHE A 29 -38.12 -12.56 -16.97
N THR A 30 -38.95 -11.98 -16.11
CA THR A 30 -38.60 -10.79 -15.33
C THR A 30 -37.43 -11.07 -14.37
N ASN A 31 -37.39 -12.24 -13.75
CA ASN A 31 -36.26 -12.65 -12.91
C ASN A 31 -34.93 -12.76 -13.69
N SER A 32 -34.98 -13.32 -14.90
CA SER A 32 -33.81 -13.44 -15.78
C SER A 32 -33.29 -12.07 -16.20
N MET A 33 -34.20 -11.16 -16.57
CA MET A 33 -33.87 -9.79 -16.95
C MET A 33 -33.21 -9.02 -15.80
N ILE A 34 -33.75 -9.11 -14.59
CA ILE A 34 -33.18 -8.43 -13.41
C ILE A 34 -31.78 -9.00 -13.08
N LYS A 35 -31.59 -10.31 -13.20
CA LYS A 35 -30.28 -10.94 -13.01
C LYS A 35 -29.26 -10.43 -14.02
N ALA A 36 -29.65 -10.26 -15.28
CA ALA A 36 -28.79 -9.70 -16.32
C ALA A 36 -28.42 -8.23 -16.03
N ILE A 37 -29.40 -7.39 -15.68
CA ILE A 37 -29.16 -5.97 -15.34
C ILE A 37 -28.22 -5.83 -14.14
N ASN A 38 -28.45 -6.59 -13.07
CA ASN A 38 -27.57 -6.56 -11.89
C ASN A 38 -26.15 -7.02 -12.22
N SER A 39 -26.00 -8.02 -13.10
CA SER A 39 -24.68 -8.48 -13.55
C SER A 39 -23.97 -7.37 -14.35
N MET A 40 -24.66 -6.73 -15.30
CA MET A 40 -24.10 -5.62 -16.08
C MET A 40 -23.75 -4.40 -15.22
N MET A 41 -24.57 -4.07 -14.22
CA MET A 41 -24.24 -3.01 -13.26
C MET A 41 -22.95 -3.31 -12.50
N MET A 42 -22.77 -4.55 -12.03
CA MET A 42 -21.55 -4.95 -11.35
C MET A 42 -20.33 -4.90 -12.27
N ASP A 43 -20.48 -5.34 -13.51
CA ASP A 43 -19.41 -5.28 -14.51
C ASP A 43 -19.03 -3.82 -14.84
N MET A 44 -20.04 -2.95 -14.95
CA MET A 44 -19.83 -1.51 -15.16
C MET A 44 -19.11 -0.87 -13.97
N LEU A 45 -19.54 -1.16 -12.73
CA LEU A 45 -18.86 -0.66 -11.52
C LEU A 45 -17.43 -1.17 -11.43
N ALA A 46 -17.18 -2.44 -11.77
CA ALA A 46 -15.85 -3.01 -11.81
C ALA A 46 -14.96 -2.32 -12.86
N ALA A 47 -15.52 -2.03 -14.05
CA ALA A 47 -14.82 -1.31 -15.11
C ALA A 47 -14.46 0.12 -14.69
N ILE A 48 -15.41 0.85 -14.07
CA ILE A 48 -15.19 2.21 -13.57
C ILE A 48 -14.13 2.21 -12.46
N ALA A 49 -14.24 1.31 -11.49
CA ALA A 49 -13.27 1.18 -10.39
C ALA A 49 -11.87 0.87 -10.92
N ARG A 50 -11.76 0.01 -11.93
CA ARG A 50 -10.48 -0.29 -12.60
C ARG A 50 -9.91 0.94 -13.31
N LYS A 51 -10.73 1.67 -14.06
CA LYS A 51 -10.30 2.91 -14.75
C LYS A 51 -9.79 3.94 -13.75
N ASP A 52 -10.55 4.23 -12.70
CA ASP A 52 -10.16 5.21 -11.68
C ASP A 52 -8.87 4.78 -10.94
N TYR A 53 -8.71 3.48 -10.64
CA TYR A 53 -7.47 2.96 -10.07
C TYR A 53 -6.26 3.20 -10.98
N GLN A 54 -6.40 2.92 -12.28
CA GLN A 54 -5.35 3.16 -13.27
C GLN A 54 -5.01 4.65 -13.39
N ASP A 55 -6.02 5.52 -13.38
CA ASP A 55 -5.84 6.96 -13.43
C ASP A 55 -5.13 7.51 -12.18
N ARG A 56 -5.46 7.00 -10.99
CA ARG A 56 -4.75 7.34 -9.74
C ARG A 56 -3.28 6.92 -9.81
N ARG A 57 -2.99 5.71 -10.29
CA ARG A 57 -1.62 5.19 -10.46
C ARG A 57 -0.81 6.04 -11.43
N ARG A 58 -1.40 6.44 -12.57
CA ARG A 58 -0.76 7.32 -13.56
C ARG A 58 -0.39 8.67 -12.94
N ARG A 59 -1.35 9.35 -12.30
CA ARG A 59 -1.11 10.64 -11.64
C ARG A 59 -0.06 10.56 -10.53
N GLN A 60 -0.08 9.48 -9.75
CA GLN A 60 0.94 9.26 -8.72
C GLN A 60 2.33 9.09 -9.35
N ALA A 61 2.45 8.34 -10.44
CA ALA A 61 3.73 8.13 -11.13
C ALA A 61 4.28 9.44 -11.71
N GLU A 62 3.43 10.26 -12.32
CA GLU A 62 3.79 11.60 -12.82
C GLU A 62 4.28 12.51 -11.68
N GLY A 63 3.55 12.55 -10.56
CA GLY A 63 3.94 13.31 -9.37
C GLY A 63 5.26 12.83 -8.77
N ILE A 64 5.48 11.51 -8.69
CA ILE A 64 6.75 10.93 -8.24
C ILE A 64 7.89 11.33 -9.19
N LYS A 65 7.69 11.26 -10.51
CA LYS A 65 8.71 11.63 -11.49
C LYS A 65 9.14 13.08 -11.31
N LYS A 66 8.18 14.00 -11.25
CA LYS A 66 8.43 15.43 -11.01
C LYS A 66 9.16 15.67 -9.69
N ALA A 67 8.71 15.04 -8.61
CA ALA A 67 9.35 15.20 -7.30
C ALA A 67 10.76 14.58 -7.22
N LYS A 68 11.06 13.55 -8.03
CA LYS A 68 12.42 13.00 -8.18
C LYS A 68 13.32 13.97 -8.95
N GLU A 69 12.82 14.57 -10.04
CA GLU A 69 13.53 15.61 -10.80
C GLU A 69 13.85 16.84 -9.94
N GLU A 70 12.91 17.23 -9.08
CA GLU A 70 13.09 18.29 -8.07
C GLU A 70 13.96 17.87 -6.86
N GLY A 71 14.48 16.64 -6.82
CA GLY A 71 15.36 16.16 -5.75
C GLY A 71 14.72 16.01 -4.37
N LYS A 72 13.39 15.92 -4.29
CA LYS A 72 12.65 15.76 -3.02
C LYS A 72 12.81 14.35 -2.42
N TYR A 73 13.06 13.34 -3.26
CA TYR A 73 13.27 11.97 -2.84
C TYR A 73 14.71 11.75 -2.35
N ARG A 74 14.94 11.95 -1.04
CA ARG A 74 16.27 11.78 -0.41
C ARG A 74 16.47 10.44 0.32
N GLY A 75 15.48 9.55 0.24
CA GLY A 75 15.47 8.28 0.96
C GLY A 75 15.37 8.46 2.49
N ARG A 76 15.56 7.36 3.23
CA ARG A 76 15.60 7.39 4.70
C ARG A 76 16.84 8.13 5.18
N GLN A 77 16.64 9.25 5.88
CA GLN A 77 17.75 10.02 6.43
C GLN A 77 18.43 9.24 7.56
N PRO A 78 19.78 9.31 7.65
CA PRO A 78 20.52 8.68 8.74
C PRO A 78 20.21 9.37 10.06
N ASN A 79 20.13 8.59 11.15
CA ASN A 79 20.13 9.15 12.50
C ASN A 79 21.58 9.48 12.88
N LEU A 80 21.93 10.76 12.80
CA LEU A 80 23.30 11.25 13.01
C LEU A 80 23.77 11.03 14.46
N GLU A 81 22.90 11.28 15.44
CA GLU A 81 23.22 11.09 16.87
C GLU A 81 23.55 9.62 17.18
N LEU A 82 22.73 8.70 16.65
CA LEU A 82 22.96 7.27 16.78
C LEU A 82 24.27 6.85 16.11
N HIS A 83 24.57 7.43 14.95
CA HIS A 83 25.80 7.14 14.24
C HIS A 83 27.04 7.62 15.01
N GLU A 84 26.97 8.80 15.64
CA GLU A 84 28.05 9.31 16.49
C GLU A 84 28.26 8.43 17.72
N LYS A 85 27.17 8.01 18.39
CA LYS A 85 27.24 7.09 19.52
C LYS A 85 27.91 5.76 19.14
N ILE A 86 27.58 5.23 17.96
CA ILE A 86 28.24 4.03 17.43
C ILE A 86 29.74 4.28 17.19
N TYR A 87 30.11 5.44 16.61
CA TYR A 87 31.51 5.79 16.37
C TYR A 87 32.32 5.87 17.66
N GLN A 88 31.79 6.56 18.67
CA GLN A 88 32.45 6.68 19.98
C GLN A 88 32.64 5.29 20.64
N LEU A 89 31.61 4.46 20.68
CA LEU A 89 31.69 3.15 21.32
C LEU A 89 32.58 2.18 20.53
N ARG A 90 32.47 2.14 19.21
CA ARG A 90 33.18 1.15 18.37
C ARG A 90 34.59 1.57 18.00
N VAL A 91 34.79 2.81 17.53
CA VAL A 91 36.06 3.27 16.94
C VAL A 91 36.98 3.81 18.03
N ILE A 92 36.46 4.68 18.91
CA ILE A 92 37.26 5.29 19.98
C ILE A 92 37.45 4.30 21.14
N ASN A 93 36.36 3.78 21.70
CA ASN A 93 36.40 2.90 22.87
C ASN A 93 36.68 1.42 22.55
N LYS A 94 36.82 1.06 21.26
CA LYS A 94 37.18 -0.28 20.76
C LYS A 94 36.29 -1.44 21.28
N LEU A 95 35.03 -1.18 21.63
CA LEU A 95 34.08 -2.20 22.06
C LEU A 95 33.76 -3.20 20.92
N SER A 96 33.32 -4.41 21.30
CA SER A 96 32.91 -5.43 20.33
C SER A 96 31.68 -4.97 19.53
N ILE A 97 31.49 -5.52 18.33
CA ILE A 97 30.35 -5.20 17.47
C ILE A 97 29.04 -5.58 18.16
N HIS A 98 29.01 -6.75 18.82
CA HIS A 98 27.82 -7.24 19.51
C HIS A 98 27.48 -6.40 20.75
N ASP A 99 28.49 -5.97 21.52
CA ASP A 99 28.23 -5.16 22.72
C ASP A 99 27.81 -3.75 22.33
N THR A 100 28.42 -3.17 21.30
CA THR A 100 27.98 -1.87 20.76
C THR A 100 26.55 -1.95 20.25
N ALA A 101 26.19 -3.03 19.54
CA ALA A 101 24.84 -3.26 19.05
C ALA A 101 23.81 -3.35 20.18
N LYS A 102 24.14 -4.06 21.28
CA LYS A 102 23.30 -4.13 22.48
C LYS A 102 23.13 -2.76 23.14
N LEU A 103 24.22 -2.01 23.34
CA LEU A 103 24.22 -0.70 24.02
C LEU A 103 23.52 0.41 23.21
N THR A 104 23.46 0.26 21.89
CA THR A 104 22.83 1.23 20.97
C THR A 104 21.48 0.77 20.43
N ASN A 105 21.02 -0.42 20.84
CA ASN A 105 19.78 -1.05 20.41
C ASN A 105 19.62 -1.09 18.87
N VAL A 106 20.68 -1.46 18.16
CA VAL A 106 20.65 -1.65 16.70
C VAL A 106 21.18 -3.03 16.30
N SER A 107 20.93 -3.42 15.06
CA SER A 107 21.51 -4.66 14.53
C SER A 107 23.04 -4.55 14.40
N PRO A 108 23.80 -5.64 14.63
CA PRO A 108 25.25 -5.68 14.41
C PRO A 108 25.66 -5.19 13.02
N ARG A 109 24.82 -5.45 12.01
CA ARG A 109 25.05 -5.00 10.62
C ARG A 109 24.98 -3.48 10.47
N THR A 110 24.15 -2.81 11.27
CA THR A 110 24.09 -1.35 11.32
C THR A 110 25.37 -0.78 11.92
N VAL A 111 25.86 -1.37 13.02
CA VAL A 111 27.13 -0.99 13.66
C VAL A 111 28.29 -1.11 12.67
N ILE A 112 28.42 -2.24 11.97
CA ILE A 112 29.48 -2.46 10.96
C ILE A 112 29.42 -1.41 9.85
N ARG A 113 28.23 -1.21 9.26
CA ARG A 113 28.02 -0.26 8.16
C ARG A 113 28.38 1.17 8.56
N VAL A 114 27.92 1.59 9.75
CA VAL A 114 28.14 2.95 10.25
C VAL A 114 29.59 3.17 10.65
N ALA A 115 30.20 2.23 11.40
CA ALA A 115 31.58 2.33 11.82
C ALA A 115 32.54 2.38 10.62
N LYS A 116 32.32 1.53 9.61
CA LYS A 116 33.11 1.56 8.37
C LYS A 116 32.98 2.90 7.64
N LYS A 117 31.74 3.39 7.49
CA LYS A 117 31.44 4.66 6.81
C LYS A 117 32.11 5.85 7.50
N LEU A 118 31.91 6.01 8.81
CA LEU A 118 32.47 7.13 9.56
C LEU A 118 33.99 7.05 9.71
N ALA A 119 34.56 5.84 9.78
CA ALA A 119 36.01 5.67 9.77
C ALA A 119 36.61 6.14 8.43
N SER A 120 35.99 5.78 7.29
CA SER A 120 36.46 6.26 5.98
C SER A 120 36.25 7.76 5.76
N GLU A 121 35.23 8.38 6.36
CA GLU A 121 34.95 9.81 6.22
C GLU A 121 35.84 10.69 7.12
N ARG A 122 36.44 10.11 8.18
CA ARG A 122 37.26 10.81 9.18
C ARG A 122 38.74 10.40 9.18
N SER A 123 39.16 9.56 8.24
CA SER A 123 40.57 9.22 7.98
C SER A 123 41.15 10.21 6.99
#